data_AF-A0A2Z2KVX6-F1
#
_entry.id   AF-A0A2Z2KVX6-F1
#
_cell.length_a   1.000
_cell.length_b   1.000
_cell.length_c   1.000
_cell.angle_alpha   90.00
_cell.angle_beta   90.00
_cell.angle_gamma   90.00
#
_symmetry.space_group_name_H-M   'P 1'
#
loop_
_entity.id
_entity.type
_entity.pdbx_description
1 polymer ?
#
loop_
_entity_poly.entity_id
_entity_poly.type
_entity_poly.pdbx_seq_one_letter_code
_entity_poly.pdbx_strand_id
1 'polypeptide(L)'
;MDRRRRQTHVRKRGGTFRRLLGLLIIAAAVYWVVFYVMPNREHVDPDWKGLDRPVFVKGELTGYSASGEEDNLLLPLPLLQEYVDPAIRYEETTKSVILSTNSELLYMQENNTAATLNNKPLQLRLAPEVKDKITYLPADVLEDLYGFDLHEDSGTGAVLLMTAGETVPLGTVNGDAGDTKALRHEASIHAPIAVDMPTGAAVRIWNAENADWLYVQLESGYTGYAKASDIEQAGEKKVEPKAAEPSRAERNWQGKPVNLFWEAVYERKPNPASFDKLPGVNVVSPTWFSIVDTEGNVRSKADSAYVQWAHGQGMEVWGLLSNSFEADLTTAALSTYEKRMNTIVQMLQFADLYKLDGINIDFENVYTKDGGNVTQFMRELKPMAQAKNLIVSIDVTPKSKSEMWSLFLDRRALGEVADFLMVMAYDEHWAASPVAGSVASLSWVEQSISRIIEEDDVPPEKLILGIPLYTRIWTEAEEKGKTKVSSKAVSMNAVEEIITEKKLKPTFDEEAGQNYVEYKEDGSLRRIWIEDEVSLKARVELAKSFGLGGLASWTRSFGNPSAWETLNEIHQ
;
A
#
# COMPACT_ATOMS: atom_id res chain seq x y z
N MET A 1 51.01 77.01 -70.00
CA MET A 1 50.01 76.63 -68.98
C MET A 1 50.19 75.16 -68.62
N ASP A 2 50.24 74.90 -67.32
CA ASP A 2 50.68 73.67 -66.63
C ASP A 2 50.13 72.34 -67.14
N ARG A 3 51.01 71.33 -67.26
CA ARG A 3 50.64 69.90 -67.10
C ARG A 3 51.66 69.18 -66.22
N ARG A 4 51.41 69.20 -64.91
CA ARG A 4 52.05 68.36 -63.89
C ARG A 4 51.77 66.87 -64.15
N ARG A 5 52.80 66.05 -64.27
CA ARG A 5 52.72 64.59 -64.11
C ARG A 5 52.57 64.26 -62.62
N ARG A 6 51.42 63.70 -62.21
CA ARG A 6 51.21 63.07 -60.90
C ARG A 6 51.94 61.73 -60.86
N GLN A 7 52.87 61.55 -59.93
CA GLN A 7 53.24 60.23 -59.41
C GLN A 7 52.44 59.99 -58.12
N THR A 8 51.56 58.99 -58.14
CA THR A 8 50.83 58.50 -56.97
C THR A 8 51.71 57.53 -56.19
N HIS A 9 52.20 57.93 -55.02
CA HIS A 9 52.77 57.01 -54.04
C HIS A 9 51.64 56.28 -53.31
N VAL A 10 51.41 55.00 -53.64
CA VAL A 10 50.55 54.12 -52.84
C VAL A 10 51.31 53.75 -51.57
N ARG A 11 50.95 54.37 -50.44
CA ARG A 11 51.48 54.05 -49.11
C ARG A 11 50.98 52.65 -48.72
N LYS A 12 51.87 51.65 -48.65
CA LYS A 12 51.59 50.28 -48.14
C LYS A 12 51.14 50.36 -46.67
N ARG A 13 49.86 50.60 -46.43
CA ARG A 13 49.22 50.64 -45.10
C ARG A 13 48.74 49.25 -44.65
N GLY A 14 49.45 48.18 -45.01
CA GLY A 14 49.02 46.79 -44.82
C GLY A 14 49.85 45.95 -43.84
N GLY A 15 51.01 46.42 -43.39
CA GLY A 15 51.94 45.62 -42.56
C GLY A 15 51.54 45.52 -41.09
N THR A 16 51.15 46.64 -40.47
CA THR A 16 50.75 46.70 -39.06
C THR A 16 49.35 46.13 -38.82
N PHE A 17 48.39 46.38 -39.72
CA PHE A 17 47.05 45.79 -39.64
C PHE A 17 47.06 44.26 -39.76
N ARG A 18 47.87 43.69 -40.67
CA ARG A 18 48.04 42.23 -40.78
C ARG A 18 48.71 41.59 -39.55
N ARG A 19 49.63 42.29 -38.87
CA ARG A 19 50.26 41.83 -37.63
C ARG A 19 49.28 41.86 -36.45
N LEU A 20 48.48 42.92 -36.33
CA LEU A 20 47.41 43.02 -35.33
C LEU A 20 46.31 41.98 -35.54
N LEU A 21 45.89 41.76 -36.80
CA LEU A 21 44.94 40.71 -37.14
C LEU A 21 45.50 39.31 -36.85
N GLY A 22 46.79 39.07 -37.13
CA GLY A 22 47.47 37.82 -36.78
C GLY A 22 47.53 37.56 -35.27
N LEU A 23 47.82 38.59 -34.46
CA LEU A 23 47.81 38.50 -33.01
C LEU A 23 46.39 38.26 -32.45
N LEU A 24 45.36 38.89 -33.03
CA LEU A 24 43.96 38.64 -32.66
C LEU A 24 43.53 37.21 -32.99
N ILE A 25 43.94 36.66 -34.14
CA ILE A 25 43.66 35.27 -34.49
C ILE A 25 44.38 34.31 -33.54
N ILE A 26 45.64 34.58 -33.17
CA ILE A 26 46.37 33.77 -32.19
C ILE A 26 45.70 33.86 -30.82
N ALA A 27 45.33 35.07 -30.37
CA ALA A 27 44.62 35.25 -29.10
C ALA A 27 43.26 34.54 -29.11
N ALA A 28 42.52 34.59 -30.22
CA ALA A 28 41.26 33.88 -30.39
C ALA A 28 41.47 32.35 -30.45
N ALA A 29 42.55 31.87 -31.08
CA ALA A 29 42.89 30.45 -31.11
C ALA A 29 43.34 29.94 -29.74
N VAL A 30 44.14 30.71 -29.00
CA VAL A 30 44.54 30.41 -27.62
C VAL A 30 43.32 30.42 -26.70
N TYR A 31 42.45 31.43 -26.82
CA TYR A 31 41.18 31.49 -26.11
C TYR A 31 40.32 30.26 -26.43
N TRP A 32 40.18 29.91 -27.71
CA TRP A 32 39.44 28.74 -28.13
C TRP A 32 40.02 27.44 -27.55
N VAL A 33 41.35 27.27 -27.59
CA VAL A 33 42.01 26.09 -27.00
C VAL A 33 41.82 26.04 -25.48
N VAL A 34 41.99 27.16 -24.77
CA VAL A 34 41.87 27.19 -23.31
C VAL A 34 40.44 26.93 -22.85
N PHE A 35 39.43 27.49 -23.51
CA PHE A 35 38.04 27.41 -23.06
C PHE A 35 37.22 26.27 -23.69
N TYR A 36 37.61 25.76 -24.87
CA TYR A 36 36.86 24.72 -25.59
C TYR A 36 37.65 23.43 -25.83
N VAL A 37 38.93 23.37 -25.45
CA VAL A 37 39.76 22.17 -25.65
C VAL A 37 40.44 21.70 -24.36
N MET A 38 40.92 22.61 -23.51
CA MET A 38 41.58 22.22 -22.26
C MET A 38 40.57 21.83 -21.16
N PRO A 39 40.84 20.75 -20.39
CA PRO A 39 40.04 20.41 -19.23
C PRO A 39 40.12 21.47 -18.14
N ASN A 40 39.00 21.71 -17.46
CA ASN A 40 38.99 22.49 -16.23
C ASN A 40 39.73 21.73 -15.12
N ARG A 41 40.50 22.47 -14.32
CA ARG A 41 41.36 21.99 -13.22
C ARG A 41 40.98 22.61 -11.88
N GLU A 42 39.92 23.40 -11.83
CA GLU A 42 39.40 23.98 -10.59
C GLU A 42 38.73 22.89 -9.76
N HIS A 43 39.08 22.82 -8.49
CA HIS A 43 38.43 21.96 -7.50
C HIS A 43 37.37 22.77 -6.76
N VAL A 44 36.15 22.24 -6.73
CA VAL A 44 35.03 22.83 -6.01
C VAL A 44 34.50 21.76 -5.09
N ASP A 45 34.59 22.02 -3.79
CA ASP A 45 34.04 21.14 -2.77
C ASP A 45 32.51 21.08 -2.92
N PRO A 46 31.91 19.88 -2.75
CA PRO A 46 30.46 19.77 -2.80
C PRO A 46 29.81 20.39 -1.55
N ASP A 47 28.56 20.83 -1.69
CA ASP A 47 27.83 21.56 -0.63
C ASP A 47 27.63 20.75 0.66
N TRP A 48 27.70 19.42 0.59
CA TRP A 48 27.59 18.54 1.75
C TRP A 48 28.90 18.41 2.55
N LYS A 49 30.04 18.87 2.01
CA LYS A 49 31.33 18.73 2.67
C LYS A 49 31.35 19.56 3.95
N GLY A 50 31.58 18.89 5.09
CA GLY A 50 31.55 19.52 6.41
C GLY A 50 30.19 19.46 7.10
N LEU A 51 29.16 18.88 6.47
CA LEU A 51 27.98 18.42 7.21
C LEU A 51 28.36 17.24 8.11
N ASP A 52 27.73 17.18 9.28
CA ASP A 52 27.86 16.00 10.16
C ASP A 52 27.01 14.87 9.59
N ARG A 53 27.65 13.76 9.26
CA ARG A 53 27.08 12.52 8.70
C ARG A 53 25.92 12.68 7.71
N PRO A 54 26.15 13.35 6.56
CA PRO A 54 25.13 13.50 5.54
C PRO A 54 24.73 12.14 4.97
N VAL A 55 23.41 11.94 4.79
CA VAL A 55 22.86 10.68 4.27
C VAL A 55 22.60 10.80 2.77
N PHE A 56 23.05 9.78 2.04
CA PHE A 56 22.85 9.62 0.60
C PHE A 56 21.98 8.40 0.30
N VAL A 57 21.07 8.54 -0.65
CA VAL A 57 20.29 7.46 -1.23
C VAL A 57 20.41 7.56 -2.74
N LYS A 58 20.70 6.45 -3.44
CA LYS A 58 20.87 6.43 -4.90
C LYS A 58 21.90 7.43 -5.45
N GLY A 59 22.94 7.73 -4.69
CA GLY A 59 23.96 8.72 -5.06
C GLY A 59 23.55 10.18 -4.86
N GLU A 60 22.34 10.43 -4.36
CA GLU A 60 21.83 11.78 -4.13
C GLU A 60 21.86 12.13 -2.65
N LEU A 61 22.25 13.36 -2.34
CA LEU A 61 22.19 13.90 -0.98
C LEU A 61 20.73 14.10 -0.60
N THR A 62 20.29 13.48 0.49
CA THR A 62 18.88 13.55 0.93
C THR A 62 18.51 14.84 1.66
N GLY A 63 19.51 15.59 2.13
CA GLY A 63 19.32 16.73 3.03
C GLY A 63 19.14 16.36 4.51
N TYR A 64 19.14 15.05 4.82
CA TYR A 64 19.15 14.54 6.18
C TYR A 64 20.56 14.15 6.62
N SER A 65 20.79 14.20 7.93
CA SER A 65 22.03 13.75 8.58
C SER A 65 21.71 12.64 9.58
N ALA A 66 22.56 11.62 9.65
CA ALA A 66 22.52 10.64 10.73
C ALA A 66 23.15 11.22 12.00
N SER A 67 22.92 10.56 13.13
CA SER A 67 23.48 10.93 14.44
C SER A 67 24.21 9.75 15.05
N GLY A 68 25.25 10.00 15.86
CA GLY A 68 26.10 8.92 16.42
C GLY A 68 27.16 8.47 15.43
N GLU A 69 27.97 7.46 15.76
CA GLU A 69 29.12 7.02 14.94
C GLU A 69 29.17 5.50 14.84
N GLU A 70 29.56 5.01 13.66
CA GLU A 70 29.80 3.61 13.32
C GLU A 70 28.62 2.73 13.75
N ASP A 71 28.87 1.77 14.63
CA ASP A 71 27.83 0.89 15.13
C ASP A 71 26.74 1.66 15.88
N ASN A 72 26.97 2.89 16.35
CA ASN A 72 25.99 3.66 17.14
C ASN A 72 25.18 4.68 16.33
N LEU A 73 25.01 4.44 15.02
CA LEU A 73 24.22 5.30 14.16
C LEU A 73 22.73 5.29 14.52
N LEU A 74 22.14 6.47 14.47
CA LEU A 74 20.71 6.72 14.53
C LEU A 74 20.28 7.43 13.24
N LEU A 75 19.21 6.95 12.61
CA LEU A 75 18.65 7.51 11.38
C LEU A 75 17.43 8.39 11.68
N PRO A 76 17.29 9.56 11.04
CA PRO A 76 16.15 10.44 11.26
C PRO A 76 14.86 9.79 10.73
N LEU A 77 13.80 9.83 11.54
CA LEU A 77 12.49 9.27 11.19
C LEU A 77 11.95 9.79 9.83
N PRO A 78 12.03 11.08 9.48
CA PRO A 78 11.57 11.56 8.17
C PRO A 78 12.29 10.92 6.98
N LEU A 79 13.61 10.67 7.09
CA LEU A 79 14.37 9.93 6.07
C LEU A 79 13.82 8.52 5.91
N LEU A 80 13.57 7.82 7.02
CA LEU A 80 13.03 6.46 6.98
C LEU A 80 11.64 6.43 6.37
N GLN A 81 10.78 7.40 6.67
CA GLN A 81 9.45 7.51 6.08
C GLN A 81 9.48 7.82 4.58
N GLU A 82 10.49 8.57 4.12
CA GLU A 82 10.61 8.92 2.71
C GLU A 82 11.23 7.81 1.86
N TYR A 83 12.29 7.16 2.37
CA TYR A 83 13.12 6.27 1.56
C TYR A 83 12.99 4.79 1.92
N VAL A 84 12.53 4.44 3.12
CA VAL A 84 12.47 3.04 3.60
C VAL A 84 11.03 2.55 3.68
N ASP A 85 10.20 3.20 4.49
CA ASP A 85 8.83 2.79 4.71
C ASP A 85 7.93 3.97 5.14
N PRO A 86 7.06 4.48 4.23
CA PRO A 86 6.13 5.55 4.56
C PRO A 86 5.06 5.13 5.57
N ALA A 87 4.93 3.84 5.88
CA ALA A 87 4.01 3.32 6.87
C ALA A 87 4.45 3.53 8.32
N ILE A 88 5.73 3.88 8.56
CA ILE A 88 6.25 4.06 9.92
C ILE A 88 5.40 5.09 10.66
N ARG A 89 4.80 4.66 11.75
CA ARG A 89 3.87 5.45 12.55
C ARG A 89 4.59 6.02 13.76
N TYR A 90 4.54 7.33 13.92
CA TYR A 90 4.92 7.98 15.17
C TYR A 90 3.69 8.55 15.86
N GLU A 91 3.54 8.25 17.15
CA GLU A 91 2.43 8.71 17.98
C GLU A 91 2.91 9.78 18.97
N GLU A 92 2.59 11.04 18.67
CA GLU A 92 3.05 12.20 19.45
C GLU A 92 2.60 12.16 20.92
N THR A 93 1.44 11.58 21.21
CA THR A 93 0.91 11.49 22.59
C THR A 93 1.69 10.51 23.46
N THR A 94 2.11 9.38 22.89
CA THR A 94 2.81 8.31 23.61
C THR A 94 4.33 8.34 23.38
N LYS A 95 4.80 9.19 22.46
CA LYS A 95 6.21 9.28 22.02
C LYS A 95 6.72 7.93 21.53
N SER A 96 5.83 7.17 20.90
CA SER A 96 6.12 5.84 20.39
C SER A 96 6.29 5.84 18.88
N VAL A 97 7.09 4.88 18.41
CA VAL A 97 7.35 4.63 17.00
C VAL A 97 7.00 3.18 16.72
N ILE A 98 6.14 2.95 15.74
CA ILE A 98 5.60 1.65 15.37
C ILE A 98 5.97 1.39 13.92
N LEU A 99 6.63 0.26 13.70
CA LEU A 99 7.13 -0.19 12.40
C LEU A 99 6.63 -1.60 12.16
N SER A 100 6.15 -1.88 10.96
CA SER A 100 5.54 -3.17 10.65
C SER A 100 5.93 -3.64 9.26
N THR A 101 6.36 -4.89 9.16
CA THR A 101 6.42 -5.65 7.90
C THR A 101 5.30 -6.68 7.90
N ASN A 102 5.24 -7.54 6.87
CA ASN A 102 4.27 -8.63 6.84
C ASN A 102 4.44 -9.61 8.01
N SER A 103 5.64 -9.76 8.57
CA SER A 103 5.97 -10.77 9.60
C SER A 103 6.49 -10.19 10.91
N GLU A 104 6.85 -8.92 10.95
CA GLU A 104 7.45 -8.29 12.12
C GLU A 104 6.75 -6.99 12.51
N LEU A 105 6.51 -6.80 13.80
CA LEU A 105 5.99 -5.59 14.40
C LEU A 105 6.96 -5.10 15.47
N LEU A 106 7.64 -3.99 15.21
CA LEU A 106 8.54 -3.33 16.14
C LEU A 106 7.83 -2.12 16.77
N TYR A 107 7.81 -2.08 18.09
CA TYR A 107 7.39 -0.93 18.88
C TYR A 107 8.56 -0.43 19.70
N MET A 108 8.80 0.89 19.62
CA MET A 108 9.82 1.60 20.39
C MET A 108 9.23 2.86 21.01
N GLN A 109 9.93 3.42 21.99
CA GLN A 109 9.56 4.67 22.63
C GLN A 109 10.79 5.55 22.82
N GLU A 110 10.63 6.86 22.67
CA GLU A 110 11.72 7.83 22.84
C GLU A 110 12.38 7.73 24.22
N ASN A 111 13.71 7.82 24.23
CA ASN A 111 14.57 7.77 25.41
C ASN A 111 14.41 6.48 26.24
N ASN A 112 13.92 5.40 25.62
CA ASN A 112 13.74 4.10 26.23
C ASN A 112 14.39 3.01 25.37
N THR A 113 15.21 2.18 26.00
CA THR A 113 15.83 1.02 25.36
C THR A 113 14.98 -0.24 25.47
N ALA A 114 13.91 -0.24 26.27
CA ALA A 114 12.93 -1.31 26.27
C ALA A 114 11.97 -1.13 25.07
N ALA A 115 11.97 -2.12 24.18
CA ALA A 115 11.14 -2.20 22.99
C ALA A 115 10.38 -3.52 22.96
N THR A 116 9.53 -3.72 21.95
CA THR A 116 8.97 -5.04 21.66
C THR A 116 9.05 -5.38 20.18
N LEU A 117 9.41 -6.62 19.88
CA LEU A 117 9.33 -7.21 18.54
C LEU A 117 8.29 -8.33 18.57
N ASN A 118 7.26 -8.25 17.74
CA ASN A 118 6.14 -9.20 17.70
C ASN A 118 5.50 -9.42 19.08
N ASN A 119 5.29 -8.31 19.81
CA ASN A 119 4.75 -8.28 21.17
C ASN A 119 5.58 -9.08 22.20
N LYS A 120 6.87 -9.31 21.94
CA LYS A 120 7.83 -9.91 22.87
C LYS A 120 8.85 -8.85 23.29
N PRO A 121 9.32 -8.85 24.55
CA PRO A 121 10.34 -7.89 24.99
C PRO A 121 11.60 -7.96 24.12
N LEU A 122 12.08 -6.79 23.71
CA LEU A 122 13.34 -6.58 23.01
C LEU A 122 14.13 -5.50 23.75
N GLN A 123 15.41 -5.74 24.00
CA GLN A 123 16.30 -4.76 24.60
C GLN A 123 17.14 -4.12 23.49
N LEU A 124 16.86 -2.85 23.19
CA LEU A 124 17.66 -2.08 22.23
C LEU A 124 19.01 -1.73 22.84
N ARG A 125 20.02 -1.62 21.96
CA ARG A 125 21.34 -1.11 22.33
C ARG A 125 21.33 0.40 22.52
N LEU A 126 20.66 1.11 21.61
CA LEU A 126 20.42 2.55 21.68
C LEU A 126 18.93 2.83 21.81
N ALA A 127 18.58 3.87 22.56
CA ALA A 127 17.22 4.36 22.60
C ALA A 127 16.97 5.24 21.35
N PRO A 128 15.73 5.32 20.84
CA PRO A 128 15.35 6.44 20.00
C PRO A 128 15.58 7.77 20.72
N GLU A 129 16.11 8.76 20.01
CA GLU A 129 16.46 10.08 20.58
C GLU A 129 15.76 11.21 19.82
N VAL A 130 15.54 12.35 20.47
CA VAL A 130 15.03 13.56 19.81
C VAL A 130 16.12 14.62 19.78
N LYS A 131 16.49 15.07 18.59
CA LYS A 131 17.42 16.19 18.37
C LYS A 131 16.79 17.19 17.42
N ASP A 132 16.76 18.44 17.82
CA ASP A 132 16.17 19.54 17.04
C ASP A 132 14.75 19.26 16.53
N LYS A 133 13.93 18.59 17.37
CA LYS A 133 12.55 18.16 17.09
C LYS A 133 12.42 17.06 16.02
N ILE A 134 13.53 16.41 15.66
CA ILE A 134 13.54 15.23 14.81
C ILE A 134 13.80 14.01 15.70
N THR A 135 12.94 13.01 15.57
CA THR A 135 13.13 11.71 16.22
C THR A 135 14.12 10.89 15.38
N TYR A 136 15.11 10.30 16.03
CA TYR A 136 16.16 9.47 15.46
C TYR A 136 16.03 8.05 16.01
N LEU A 137 16.17 7.05 15.14
CA LEU A 137 15.95 5.64 15.46
C LEU A 137 17.24 4.82 15.28
N PRO A 138 17.49 3.80 16.12
CA PRO A 138 18.68 2.94 16.00
C PRO A 138 18.78 2.27 14.63
N ALA A 139 19.89 2.49 13.91
CA ALA A 139 20.09 1.92 12.58
C ALA A 139 20.16 0.38 12.62
N ASP A 140 20.84 -0.17 13.63
CA ASP A 140 21.08 -1.61 13.77
C ASP A 140 19.78 -2.45 13.78
N VAL A 141 18.81 -2.08 14.60
CA VAL A 141 17.52 -2.80 14.66
C VAL A 141 16.70 -2.61 13.38
N LEU A 142 16.89 -1.50 12.67
CA LEU A 142 16.17 -1.19 11.44
C LEU A 142 16.76 -1.90 10.23
N GLU A 143 18.08 -2.06 10.17
CA GLU A 143 18.76 -2.92 9.19
C GLU A 143 18.26 -4.37 9.34
N ASP A 144 18.15 -4.88 10.57
CA ASP A 144 17.59 -6.22 10.81
C ASP A 144 16.12 -6.33 10.39
N LEU A 145 15.31 -5.30 10.63
CA LEU A 145 13.88 -5.29 10.35
C LEU A 145 13.59 -5.19 8.84
N TYR A 146 14.20 -4.21 8.16
CA TYR A 146 13.90 -3.86 6.76
C TYR A 146 14.91 -4.45 5.76
N GLY A 147 16.09 -4.88 6.20
CA GLY A 147 17.11 -5.46 5.32
C GLY A 147 17.79 -4.45 4.40
N PHE A 148 17.81 -3.16 4.74
CA PHE A 148 18.63 -2.18 4.01
C PHE A 148 20.10 -2.31 4.40
N ASP A 149 20.99 -1.81 3.55
CA ASP A 149 22.43 -1.74 3.79
C ASP A 149 22.83 -0.30 4.09
N LEU A 150 23.66 -0.13 5.12
CA LEU A 150 24.19 1.16 5.52
C LEU A 150 25.72 1.13 5.51
N HIS A 151 26.34 2.16 4.92
CA HIS A 151 27.79 2.32 4.94
C HIS A 151 28.16 3.73 5.41
N GLU A 152 28.94 3.84 6.49
CA GLU A 152 29.55 5.09 6.92
C GLU A 152 31.04 5.14 6.54
N ASP A 153 31.44 6.20 5.85
CA ASP A 153 32.85 6.48 5.59
C ASP A 153 33.48 7.28 6.75
N SER A 154 34.46 6.68 7.42
CA SER A 154 35.18 7.31 8.55
C SER A 154 35.90 8.63 8.23
N GLY A 155 36.24 8.89 6.96
CA GLY A 155 36.99 10.09 6.56
C GLY A 155 36.10 11.31 6.35
N THR A 156 34.92 11.10 5.75
CA THR A 156 33.98 12.15 5.37
C THR A 156 32.73 12.19 6.24
N GLY A 157 32.46 11.11 6.98
CA GLY A 157 31.21 10.86 7.69
C GLY A 157 30.03 10.52 6.77
N ALA A 158 30.22 10.43 5.45
CA ALA A 158 29.11 10.17 4.53
C ALA A 158 28.45 8.83 4.85
N VAL A 159 27.12 8.84 4.97
CA VAL A 159 26.30 7.65 5.23
C VAL A 159 25.55 7.29 3.96
N LEU A 160 25.83 6.12 3.39
CA LEU A 160 25.22 5.62 2.16
C LEU A 160 24.16 4.59 2.54
N LEU A 161 22.90 4.85 2.20
CA LEU A 161 21.78 3.94 2.43
C LEU A 161 21.34 3.34 1.11
N MET A 162 21.32 2.01 1.04
CA MET A 162 20.74 1.25 -0.06
C MET A 162 19.59 0.38 0.45
N THR A 163 18.41 0.50 -0.15
CA THR A 163 17.23 -0.22 0.34
C THR A 163 17.25 -1.70 -0.07
N ALA A 164 16.48 -2.52 0.63
CA ALA A 164 16.32 -3.93 0.29
C ALA A 164 15.87 -4.12 -1.17
N GLY A 165 16.57 -4.99 -1.91
CA GLY A 165 16.33 -5.24 -3.34
C GLY A 165 17.04 -4.29 -4.29
N GLU A 166 17.64 -3.21 -3.79
CA GLU A 166 18.38 -2.27 -4.61
C GLU A 166 19.64 -2.93 -5.19
N THR A 167 19.90 -2.66 -6.47
CA THR A 167 21.08 -3.14 -7.19
C THR A 167 21.78 -1.96 -7.84
N VAL A 168 23.11 -1.91 -7.71
CA VAL A 168 23.94 -0.88 -8.32
C VAL A 168 25.18 -1.51 -8.97
N PRO A 169 25.45 -1.24 -10.26
CA PRO A 169 26.70 -1.66 -10.87
C PRO A 169 27.90 -1.06 -10.16
N LEU A 170 28.97 -1.84 -10.04
CA LEU A 170 30.22 -1.42 -9.46
C LEU A 170 31.26 -1.19 -10.54
N GLY A 171 32.19 -0.29 -10.25
CA GLY A 171 33.37 -0.04 -11.06
C GLY A 171 34.61 0.18 -10.20
N THR A 172 35.76 0.15 -10.85
CA THR A 172 37.05 0.50 -10.26
C THR A 172 37.73 1.54 -11.14
N VAL A 173 38.38 2.53 -10.52
CA VAL A 173 39.09 3.58 -11.25
C VAL A 173 40.38 3.01 -11.88
N ASN A 174 40.50 3.15 -13.20
CA ASN A 174 41.62 2.67 -14.00
C ASN A 174 42.83 3.60 -13.93
N GLY A 175 44.03 3.04 -13.97
CA GLY A 175 45.27 3.81 -14.04
C GLY A 175 46.49 3.04 -13.57
N ASP A 176 47.65 3.70 -13.62
CA ASP A 176 48.87 3.21 -12.97
C ASP A 176 48.88 3.60 -11.49
N ALA A 177 49.65 2.87 -10.67
CA ALA A 177 49.74 3.14 -9.25
C ALA A 177 50.24 4.58 -8.97
N GLY A 178 49.41 5.37 -8.28
CA GLY A 178 49.69 6.78 -7.96
C GLY A 178 49.00 7.79 -8.88
N ASP A 179 48.38 7.35 -9.97
CA ASP A 179 47.55 8.21 -10.82
C ASP A 179 46.17 8.44 -10.19
N THR A 180 45.55 9.56 -10.58
CA THR A 180 44.18 9.91 -10.22
C THR A 180 43.34 10.27 -11.44
N LYS A 181 42.03 10.13 -11.31
CA LYS A 181 41.03 10.48 -12.32
C LYS A 181 40.04 11.49 -11.77
N ALA A 182 39.72 12.51 -12.55
CA ALA A 182 38.85 13.59 -12.09
C ALA A 182 37.38 13.12 -12.06
N LEU A 183 36.73 13.23 -10.90
CA LEU A 183 35.28 13.20 -10.76
C LEU A 183 34.76 14.63 -10.87
N ARG A 184 33.80 14.89 -11.77
CA ARG A 184 33.37 16.25 -12.11
C ARG A 184 31.93 16.52 -11.73
N HIS A 185 31.59 17.79 -11.52
CA HIS A 185 30.21 18.17 -11.18
C HIS A 185 29.22 18.00 -12.34
N GLU A 186 29.69 18.04 -13.59
CA GLU A 186 28.86 17.81 -14.79
C GLU A 186 29.57 16.87 -15.76
N ALA A 187 28.81 16.29 -16.71
CA ALA A 187 29.27 15.41 -17.78
C ALA A 187 30.10 16.14 -18.86
N SER A 188 31.16 16.84 -18.44
CA SER A 188 32.01 17.66 -19.29
C SER A 188 33.41 17.80 -18.71
N ILE A 189 34.43 17.70 -19.55
CA ILE A 189 35.82 17.98 -19.14
C ILE A 189 36.04 19.43 -18.70
N HIS A 190 35.10 20.34 -19.01
CA HIS A 190 35.16 21.75 -18.64
C HIS A 190 34.46 22.05 -17.31
N ALA A 191 33.76 21.07 -16.73
CA ALA A 191 33.16 21.22 -15.41
C ALA A 191 34.22 21.16 -14.30
N PRO A 192 34.04 21.88 -13.18
CA PRO A 192 34.94 21.77 -12.04
C PRO A 192 35.01 20.35 -11.48
N ILE A 193 36.10 20.05 -10.80
CA ILE A 193 36.41 18.74 -10.21
C ILE A 193 35.86 18.72 -8.78
N ALA A 194 35.05 17.72 -8.46
CA ALA A 194 34.58 17.46 -7.11
C ALA A 194 35.69 16.80 -6.28
N VAL A 195 36.34 15.77 -6.83
CA VAL A 195 37.48 15.08 -6.22
C VAL A 195 38.32 14.36 -7.28
N ASP A 196 39.61 14.20 -7.00
CA ASP A 196 40.48 13.32 -7.76
C ASP A 196 40.41 11.91 -7.18
N MET A 197 39.81 10.99 -7.94
CA MET A 197 39.64 9.60 -7.54
C MET A 197 40.96 8.84 -7.70
N PRO A 198 41.48 8.18 -6.66
CA PRO A 198 42.70 7.40 -6.78
C PRO A 198 42.47 6.14 -7.61
N THR A 199 43.50 5.72 -8.35
CA THR A 199 43.50 4.43 -9.06
C THR A 199 43.17 3.29 -8.10
N GLY A 200 42.28 2.39 -8.51
CA GLY A 200 41.80 1.28 -7.69
C GLY A 200 40.63 1.64 -6.76
N ALA A 201 40.18 2.91 -6.69
CA ALA A 201 39.00 3.26 -5.92
C ALA A 201 37.75 2.57 -6.46
N ALA A 202 36.97 1.96 -5.57
CA ALA A 202 35.67 1.41 -5.90
C ALA A 202 34.65 2.55 -6.08
N VAL A 203 33.78 2.39 -7.08
CA VAL A 203 32.67 3.31 -7.36
C VAL A 203 31.38 2.55 -7.58
N ARG A 204 30.27 3.14 -7.12
CA ARG A 204 28.90 2.78 -7.51
C ARG A 204 28.53 3.58 -8.76
N ILE A 205 27.93 2.95 -9.76
CA ILE A 205 27.53 3.59 -11.02
C ILE A 205 26.00 3.76 -11.02
N TRP A 206 25.52 4.98 -10.80
CA TRP A 206 24.10 5.29 -10.65
C TRP A 206 23.42 5.67 -11.98
N ASN A 207 24.19 6.21 -12.94
CA ASN A 207 23.68 6.48 -14.29
C ASN A 207 24.78 6.22 -15.33
N ALA A 208 24.42 5.50 -16.41
CA ALA A 208 25.28 5.17 -17.54
C ALA A 208 24.61 5.43 -18.90
N GLU A 209 23.60 6.30 -18.95
CA GLU A 209 22.87 6.63 -20.20
C GLU A 209 23.78 7.35 -21.22
N ASN A 210 24.78 8.09 -20.75
CA ASN A 210 25.78 8.72 -21.59
C ASN A 210 26.96 7.77 -21.82
N ALA A 211 27.24 7.43 -23.08
CA ALA A 211 28.32 6.49 -23.43
C ALA A 211 29.72 6.98 -23.02
N ASP A 212 29.93 8.29 -22.92
CA ASP A 212 31.22 8.89 -22.58
C ASP A 212 31.37 9.19 -21.08
N TRP A 213 30.26 9.30 -20.34
CA TRP A 213 30.23 9.76 -18.95
C TRP A 213 29.32 8.91 -18.08
N LEU A 214 29.85 8.48 -16.94
CA LEU A 214 29.12 7.76 -15.90
C LEU A 214 28.89 8.68 -14.72
N TYR A 215 27.66 8.73 -14.19
CA TYR A 215 27.41 9.31 -12.88
C TYR A 215 27.73 8.26 -11.82
N VAL A 216 28.73 8.54 -11.00
CA VAL A 216 29.30 7.59 -10.04
C VAL A 216 29.37 8.18 -8.64
N GLN A 217 29.40 7.29 -7.64
CA GLN A 217 29.57 7.61 -6.22
C GLN A 217 30.73 6.80 -5.64
N LEU A 218 31.66 7.48 -4.96
CA LEU A 218 32.70 6.85 -4.14
C LEU A 218 32.14 6.42 -2.77
N GLU A 219 32.81 5.49 -2.10
CA GLU A 219 32.49 5.13 -0.70
C GLU A 219 32.52 6.35 0.24
N SER A 220 33.38 7.33 -0.04
CA SER A 220 33.47 8.60 0.68
C SER A 220 32.33 9.59 0.42
N GLY A 221 31.24 9.16 -0.21
CA GLY A 221 30.06 9.99 -0.50
C GLY A 221 30.19 10.95 -1.69
N TYR A 222 31.40 11.21 -2.20
CA TYR A 222 31.57 12.03 -3.40
C TYR A 222 30.85 11.44 -4.60
N THR A 223 29.97 12.24 -5.18
CA THR A 223 29.24 11.91 -6.41
C THR A 223 29.57 12.89 -7.53
N GLY A 224 29.44 12.42 -8.77
CA GLY A 224 29.71 13.24 -9.93
C GLY A 224 29.89 12.41 -11.20
N TYR A 225 30.36 13.05 -12.25
CA TYR A 225 30.57 12.47 -13.57
C TYR A 225 32.03 12.09 -13.78
N ALA A 226 32.28 10.81 -14.03
CA ALA A 226 33.57 10.27 -14.45
C ALA A 226 33.48 9.88 -15.93
N LYS A 227 34.61 9.91 -16.65
CA LYS A 227 34.62 9.36 -18.02
C LYS A 227 34.44 7.85 -17.96
N ALA A 228 33.62 7.30 -18.85
CA ALA A 228 33.41 5.85 -18.92
C ALA A 228 34.72 5.07 -19.15
N SER A 229 35.65 5.63 -19.95
CA SER A 229 36.97 5.03 -20.19
C SER A 229 37.90 5.00 -18.98
N ASP A 230 37.62 5.79 -17.94
CA ASP A 230 38.41 5.84 -16.70
C ASP A 230 37.91 4.82 -15.66
N ILE A 231 36.82 4.10 -15.92
CA ILE A 231 36.20 3.13 -15.00
C ILE A 231 36.17 1.73 -15.64
N GLU A 232 36.76 0.74 -14.98
CA GLU A 232 36.59 -0.68 -15.32
C GLU A 232 35.41 -1.25 -14.53
N GLN A 233 34.52 -1.99 -15.19
CA GLN A 233 33.36 -2.60 -14.54
C GLN A 233 33.79 -3.71 -13.59
N ALA A 234 33.22 -3.72 -12.38
CA ALA A 234 33.59 -4.60 -11.27
C ALA A 234 32.39 -5.39 -10.71
N GLY A 235 31.44 -5.78 -11.58
CA GLY A 235 30.23 -6.50 -11.18
C GLY A 235 29.15 -5.55 -10.66
N GLU A 236 28.37 -6.00 -9.68
CA GLU A 236 27.28 -5.24 -9.07
C GLU A 236 27.20 -5.51 -7.56
N LYS A 237 26.72 -4.51 -6.80
CA LYS A 237 26.28 -4.68 -5.42
C LYS A 237 24.77 -4.81 -5.43
N LYS A 238 24.26 -5.88 -4.81
CA LYS A 238 22.83 -6.11 -4.61
C LYS A 238 22.56 -6.24 -3.12
N VAL A 239 21.63 -5.44 -2.61
CA VAL A 239 21.11 -5.59 -1.25
C VAL A 239 20.03 -6.66 -1.32
N GLU A 240 20.31 -7.84 -0.78
CA GLU A 240 19.36 -8.94 -0.85
C GLU A 240 18.11 -8.61 -0.01
N PRO A 241 16.90 -8.66 -0.60
CA PRO A 241 15.68 -8.50 0.16
C PRO A 241 15.61 -9.54 1.27
N LYS A 242 15.13 -9.13 2.45
CA LYS A 242 14.83 -10.07 3.52
C LYS A 242 13.80 -11.08 3.01
N ALA A 243 14.10 -12.36 3.14
CA ALA A 243 13.19 -13.41 2.73
C ALA A 243 11.89 -13.32 3.55
N ALA A 244 10.79 -12.97 2.90
CA ALA A 244 9.48 -12.99 3.52
C ALA A 244 8.97 -14.43 3.55
N GLU A 245 8.54 -14.90 4.73
CA GLU A 245 7.75 -16.12 4.78
C GLU A 245 6.41 -15.86 4.08
N PRO A 246 5.98 -16.72 3.15
CA PRO A 246 4.72 -16.51 2.49
C PRO A 246 3.58 -16.50 3.52
N SER A 247 2.50 -15.77 3.26
CA SER A 247 1.32 -15.81 4.12
C SER A 247 0.61 -17.18 4.01
N ARG A 248 -0.33 -17.45 4.93
CA ARG A 248 -1.18 -18.64 4.79
C ARG A 248 -2.00 -18.59 3.50
N ALA A 249 -2.43 -17.40 3.07
CA ALA A 249 -3.18 -17.23 1.82
C ALA A 249 -2.30 -17.59 0.61
N GLU A 250 -1.08 -17.07 0.56
CA GLU A 250 -0.13 -17.36 -0.52
C GLU A 250 0.20 -18.85 -0.61
N ARG A 251 0.29 -19.55 0.52
CA ARG A 251 0.55 -21.00 0.54
C ARG A 251 -0.66 -21.86 0.17
N ASN A 252 -1.84 -21.53 0.70
CA ASN A 252 -2.97 -22.47 0.75
C ASN A 252 -4.18 -22.03 -0.09
N TRP A 253 -4.24 -20.77 -0.50
CA TRP A 253 -5.39 -20.17 -1.18
C TRP A 253 -5.08 -19.70 -2.60
N GLN A 254 -3.83 -19.77 -3.06
CA GLN A 254 -3.49 -19.45 -4.45
C GLN A 254 -4.25 -20.36 -5.43
N GLY A 255 -5.03 -19.74 -6.33
CA GLY A 255 -5.84 -20.46 -7.32
C GLY A 255 -7.04 -21.22 -6.73
N LYS A 256 -7.36 -21.04 -5.45
CA LYS A 256 -8.52 -21.63 -4.78
C LYS A 256 -9.51 -20.52 -4.40
N PRO A 257 -10.62 -20.35 -5.13
CA PRO A 257 -11.58 -19.30 -4.81
C PRO A 257 -12.17 -19.45 -3.41
N VAL A 258 -12.30 -18.33 -2.70
CA VAL A 258 -13.09 -18.26 -1.48
C VAL A 258 -14.57 -18.32 -1.87
N ASN A 259 -15.35 -19.15 -1.17
CA ASN A 259 -16.81 -19.09 -1.19
C ASN A 259 -17.26 -19.05 0.27
N LEU A 260 -17.54 -17.83 0.71
CA LEU A 260 -17.79 -17.48 2.10
C LEU A 260 -19.25 -17.09 2.32
N PHE A 261 -19.77 -17.30 3.52
CA PHE A 261 -20.90 -16.51 4.01
C PHE A 261 -20.60 -15.90 5.37
N TRP A 262 -21.08 -14.68 5.59
CA TRP A 262 -21.11 -14.10 6.92
C TRP A 262 -22.30 -14.67 7.70
N GLU A 263 -22.09 -15.14 8.93
CA GLU A 263 -23.16 -15.59 9.82
C GLU A 263 -23.49 -14.48 10.82
N ALA A 264 -24.70 -13.92 10.72
CA ALA A 264 -25.16 -12.90 11.65
C ALA A 264 -25.46 -13.49 13.03
N VAL A 265 -24.53 -13.33 13.97
CA VAL A 265 -24.62 -13.78 15.36
C VAL A 265 -25.02 -12.62 16.28
N TYR A 266 -26.33 -12.41 16.41
CA TYR A 266 -26.90 -11.46 17.36
C TYR A 266 -26.93 -12.05 18.78
N GLU A 267 -28.11 -12.17 19.41
CA GLU A 267 -28.26 -12.75 20.76
C GLU A 267 -28.35 -14.28 20.73
N ARG A 268 -28.98 -14.84 19.70
CA ARG A 268 -29.21 -16.28 19.59
C ARG A 268 -28.04 -16.94 18.85
N LYS A 269 -27.46 -17.94 19.50
CA LYS A 269 -26.48 -18.83 18.86
C LYS A 269 -27.11 -19.54 17.65
N PRO A 270 -26.48 -19.49 16.46
CA PRO A 270 -26.89 -20.30 15.33
C PRO A 270 -26.86 -21.78 15.70
N ASN A 271 -27.76 -22.57 15.11
CA ASN A 271 -27.77 -24.01 15.26
C ASN A 271 -27.42 -24.66 13.91
N PRO A 272 -26.14 -25.03 13.68
CA PRO A 272 -25.75 -25.57 12.39
C PRO A 272 -26.43 -26.90 12.04
N ALA A 273 -26.96 -27.63 13.03
CA ALA A 273 -27.74 -28.84 12.78
C ALA A 273 -29.06 -28.59 12.03
N SER A 274 -29.53 -27.33 11.95
CA SER A 274 -30.71 -26.95 11.17
C SER A 274 -30.37 -26.26 9.85
N PHE A 275 -29.11 -26.23 9.44
CA PHE A 275 -28.73 -25.62 8.17
C PHE A 275 -29.01 -26.59 7.02
N ASP A 276 -29.48 -26.05 5.90
CA ASP A 276 -29.52 -26.78 4.64
C ASP A 276 -28.10 -27.08 4.16
N LYS A 277 -27.99 -27.90 3.10
CA LYS A 277 -26.70 -28.12 2.45
C LYS A 277 -26.18 -26.81 1.85
N LEU A 278 -24.88 -26.58 2.00
CA LEU A 278 -24.18 -25.39 1.53
C LEU A 278 -23.07 -25.81 0.54
N PRO A 279 -23.42 -26.37 -0.64
CA PRO A 279 -22.44 -26.80 -1.63
C PRO A 279 -21.49 -25.65 -2.00
N GLY A 280 -20.21 -25.99 -2.16
CA GLY A 280 -19.16 -25.04 -2.55
C GLY A 280 -18.66 -24.11 -1.45
N VAL A 281 -19.39 -23.93 -0.35
CA VAL A 281 -18.91 -23.07 0.74
C VAL A 281 -17.68 -23.70 1.38
N ASN A 282 -16.60 -22.90 1.46
CA ASN A 282 -15.33 -23.32 2.04
C ASN A 282 -14.84 -22.41 3.17
N VAL A 283 -15.56 -21.31 3.46
CA VAL A 283 -15.31 -20.44 4.61
C VAL A 283 -16.62 -20.00 5.25
N VAL A 284 -16.64 -19.88 6.58
CA VAL A 284 -17.72 -19.24 7.34
C VAL A 284 -17.18 -18.10 8.19
N SER A 285 -17.87 -16.95 8.19
CA SER A 285 -17.46 -15.74 8.92
C SER A 285 -18.51 -15.28 9.93
N PRO A 286 -18.55 -15.87 11.14
CA PRO A 286 -19.53 -15.49 12.16
C PRO A 286 -19.15 -14.19 12.88
N THR A 287 -20.13 -13.31 13.12
CA THR A 287 -19.98 -12.02 13.83
C THR A 287 -19.75 -12.22 15.34
N TRP A 288 -18.57 -12.71 15.71
CA TRP A 288 -18.28 -13.20 17.05
C TRP A 288 -17.59 -12.22 17.97
N PHE A 289 -16.82 -11.28 17.44
CA PHE A 289 -16.04 -10.35 18.24
C PHE A 289 -16.55 -8.93 18.07
N SER A 290 -16.57 -8.18 19.18
CA SER A 290 -16.92 -6.76 19.16
C SER A 290 -16.05 -5.99 20.15
N ILE A 291 -15.53 -4.85 19.75
CA ILE A 291 -14.93 -3.87 20.67
C ILE A 291 -16.05 -3.31 21.56
N VAL A 292 -15.89 -3.37 22.89
CA VAL A 292 -16.95 -2.98 23.83
C VAL A 292 -16.67 -1.73 24.66
N ASP A 293 -15.44 -1.20 24.62
CA ASP A 293 -15.08 0.03 25.33
C ASP A 293 -13.90 0.76 24.70
N THR A 294 -13.60 1.95 25.24
CA THR A 294 -12.55 2.85 24.75
C THR A 294 -11.13 2.35 25.00
N GLU A 295 -10.96 1.28 25.77
CA GLU A 295 -9.65 0.69 26.06
C GLU A 295 -9.32 -0.47 25.11
N GLY A 296 -10.23 -0.81 24.19
CA GLY A 296 -10.03 -1.87 23.22
C GLY A 296 -10.35 -3.26 23.78
N ASN A 297 -11.19 -3.38 24.81
CA ASN A 297 -11.60 -4.70 25.29
C ASN A 297 -12.54 -5.38 24.29
N VAL A 298 -12.36 -6.70 24.13
CA VAL A 298 -13.09 -7.50 23.14
C VAL A 298 -14.04 -8.47 23.83
N ARG A 299 -15.32 -8.38 23.46
CA ARG A 299 -16.30 -9.41 23.81
C ARG A 299 -16.32 -10.50 22.75
N SER A 300 -16.38 -11.76 23.17
CA SER A 300 -16.51 -12.92 22.29
C SER A 300 -17.85 -13.63 22.46
N LYS A 301 -18.46 -14.00 21.33
CA LYS A 301 -19.59 -14.92 21.21
C LYS A 301 -19.21 -16.25 20.54
N ALA A 302 -17.92 -16.52 20.41
CA ALA A 302 -17.43 -17.67 19.68
C ALA A 302 -17.91 -18.99 20.31
N ASP A 303 -18.08 -20.01 19.45
CA ASP A 303 -18.67 -21.28 19.85
C ASP A 303 -17.88 -22.45 19.26
N SER A 304 -17.24 -23.24 20.13
CA SER A 304 -16.46 -24.41 19.72
C SER A 304 -17.29 -25.46 18.99
N ALA A 305 -18.58 -25.60 19.28
CA ALA A 305 -19.44 -26.55 18.58
C ALA A 305 -19.70 -26.10 17.13
N TYR A 306 -19.82 -24.78 16.90
CA TYR A 306 -19.91 -24.22 15.56
C TYR A 306 -18.61 -24.42 14.78
N VAL A 307 -17.45 -24.18 15.41
CA VAL A 307 -16.14 -24.42 14.77
C VAL A 307 -15.96 -25.89 14.39
N GLN A 308 -16.24 -26.82 15.30
CA GLN A 308 -16.15 -28.25 15.04
C GLN A 308 -17.08 -28.70 13.91
N TRP A 309 -18.30 -28.15 13.85
CA TRP A 309 -19.21 -28.40 12.74
C TRP A 309 -18.61 -27.91 11.42
N ALA A 310 -18.12 -26.66 11.38
CA ALA A 310 -17.57 -26.07 10.16
C ALA A 310 -16.35 -26.87 9.63
N HIS A 311 -15.39 -27.16 10.51
CA HIS A 311 -14.23 -28.01 10.20
C HIS A 311 -14.65 -29.41 9.76
N GLY A 312 -15.69 -29.99 10.37
CA GLY A 312 -16.23 -31.29 9.98
C GLY A 312 -16.87 -31.32 8.58
N GLN A 313 -17.21 -30.16 8.02
CA GLN A 313 -17.63 -29.99 6.62
C GLN A 313 -16.47 -29.58 5.69
N GLY A 314 -15.25 -29.44 6.20
CA GLY A 314 -14.09 -28.97 5.44
C GLY A 314 -14.05 -27.45 5.20
N MET A 315 -14.83 -26.67 5.96
CA MET A 315 -14.84 -25.21 5.90
C MET A 315 -13.85 -24.61 6.89
N GLU A 316 -13.18 -23.52 6.52
CA GLU A 316 -12.42 -22.68 7.45
C GLU A 316 -13.35 -21.73 8.22
N VAL A 317 -12.95 -21.34 9.44
CA VAL A 317 -13.69 -20.36 10.24
C VAL A 317 -12.88 -19.07 10.40
N TRP A 318 -13.38 -17.98 9.81
CA TRP A 318 -12.77 -16.66 9.94
C TRP A 318 -13.60 -15.81 10.89
N GLY A 319 -13.16 -15.65 12.14
CA GLY A 319 -13.97 -14.95 13.15
C GLY A 319 -14.04 -13.45 12.87
N LEU A 320 -15.24 -12.90 12.74
CA LEU A 320 -15.43 -11.48 12.44
C LEU A 320 -15.34 -10.62 13.71
N LEU A 321 -14.51 -9.57 13.66
CA LEU A 321 -14.41 -8.52 14.67
C LEU A 321 -15.00 -7.21 14.13
N SER A 322 -16.00 -6.68 14.84
CA SER A 322 -16.53 -5.35 14.57
C SER A 322 -16.11 -4.30 15.60
N ASN A 323 -16.14 -3.05 15.17
CA ASN A 323 -16.01 -1.87 16.04
C ASN A 323 -17.34 -1.50 16.74
N SER A 324 -18.28 -2.46 16.81
CA SER A 324 -19.66 -2.24 17.26
C SER A 324 -20.44 -1.18 16.47
N PHE A 325 -19.92 -0.74 15.32
CA PHE A 325 -20.51 0.29 14.46
C PHE A 325 -20.67 1.68 15.12
N GLU A 326 -19.85 1.95 16.15
CA GLU A 326 -19.88 3.20 16.92
C GLU A 326 -18.63 4.06 16.63
N ALA A 327 -18.82 5.20 15.96
CA ALA A 327 -17.73 6.06 15.49
C ALA A 327 -16.86 6.64 16.64
N ASP A 328 -17.50 7.12 17.70
CA ASP A 328 -16.82 7.70 18.86
C ASP A 328 -16.03 6.63 19.64
N LEU A 329 -16.59 5.43 19.74
CA LEU A 329 -15.91 4.26 20.32
C LEU A 329 -14.66 3.92 19.49
N THR A 330 -14.80 3.89 18.17
CA THR A 330 -13.69 3.60 17.24
C THR A 330 -12.56 4.61 17.38
N THR A 331 -12.90 5.90 17.43
CA THR A 331 -11.94 6.99 17.66
C THR A 331 -11.10 6.71 18.91
N ALA A 332 -11.77 6.39 20.02
CA ALA A 332 -11.10 6.23 21.31
C ALA A 332 -10.35 4.90 21.46
N ALA A 333 -10.88 3.81 20.90
CA ALA A 333 -10.32 2.47 21.02
C ALA A 333 -9.14 2.22 20.08
N LEU A 334 -9.01 2.96 18.98
CA LEU A 334 -7.90 2.82 18.02
C LEU A 334 -6.84 3.93 18.13
N SER A 335 -6.98 4.84 19.10
CA SER A 335 -6.20 6.08 19.16
C SER A 335 -4.70 5.92 19.44
N THR A 336 -4.29 4.82 20.11
CA THR A 336 -2.88 4.55 20.43
C THR A 336 -2.53 3.09 20.17
N TYR A 337 -1.23 2.81 20.02
CA TYR A 337 -0.69 1.46 19.87
C TYR A 337 -1.20 0.51 20.96
N GLU A 338 -1.17 0.94 22.22
CA GLU A 338 -1.54 0.09 23.35
C GLU A 338 -3.01 -0.38 23.27
N LYS A 339 -3.91 0.51 22.82
CA LYS A 339 -5.34 0.18 22.70
C LYS A 339 -5.64 -0.71 21.50
N ARG A 340 -4.99 -0.44 20.36
CA ARG A 340 -5.05 -1.33 19.17
C ARG A 340 -4.51 -2.71 19.51
N MET A 341 -3.36 -2.78 20.18
CA MET A 341 -2.77 -4.05 20.61
C MET A 341 -3.59 -4.77 21.66
N ASN A 342 -4.24 -4.06 22.59
CA ASN A 342 -5.17 -4.69 23.54
C ASN A 342 -6.29 -5.43 22.80
N THR A 343 -6.86 -4.80 21.77
CA THR A 343 -7.87 -5.41 20.90
C THR A 343 -7.31 -6.61 20.14
N ILE A 344 -6.18 -6.44 19.45
CA ILE A 344 -5.53 -7.48 18.62
C ILE A 344 -5.20 -8.71 19.46
N VAL A 345 -4.55 -8.53 20.63
CA VAL A 345 -4.12 -9.64 21.48
C VAL A 345 -5.31 -10.42 22.02
N GLN A 346 -6.35 -9.75 22.53
CA GLN A 346 -7.55 -10.44 23.03
C GLN A 346 -8.25 -11.24 21.92
N MET A 347 -8.42 -10.64 20.74
CA MET A 347 -9.01 -11.32 19.58
C MET A 347 -8.19 -12.55 19.16
N LEU A 348 -6.87 -12.43 19.06
CA LEU A 348 -5.98 -13.54 18.68
C LEU A 348 -5.91 -14.64 19.76
N GLN A 349 -6.11 -14.31 21.04
CA GLN A 349 -6.27 -15.29 22.11
C GLN A 349 -7.55 -16.09 21.94
N PHE A 350 -8.68 -15.44 21.61
CA PHE A 350 -9.90 -16.16 21.25
C PHE A 350 -9.72 -17.01 20.00
N ALA A 351 -9.04 -16.48 18.98
CA ALA A 351 -8.76 -17.23 17.76
C ALA A 351 -8.03 -18.55 18.05
N ASP A 352 -6.99 -18.52 18.89
CA ASP A 352 -6.26 -19.72 19.30
C ASP A 352 -7.09 -20.65 20.20
N LEU A 353 -7.87 -20.09 21.13
CA LEU A 353 -8.75 -20.86 22.03
C LEU A 353 -9.79 -21.66 21.24
N TYR A 354 -10.42 -21.04 20.25
CA TYR A 354 -11.47 -21.65 19.43
C TYR A 354 -10.93 -22.36 18.18
N LYS A 355 -9.61 -22.32 17.93
CA LYS A 355 -8.95 -22.92 16.76
C LYS A 355 -9.49 -22.37 15.44
N LEU A 356 -9.57 -21.04 15.36
CA LEU A 356 -9.98 -20.35 14.13
C LEU A 356 -8.88 -20.42 13.06
N ASP A 357 -9.28 -20.23 11.82
CA ASP A 357 -8.39 -20.28 10.65
C ASP A 357 -8.03 -18.89 10.13
N GLY A 358 -8.84 -17.90 10.48
CA GLY A 358 -8.65 -16.51 10.10
C GLY A 358 -9.45 -15.54 10.95
N ILE A 359 -9.27 -14.27 10.62
CA ILE A 359 -9.96 -13.12 11.21
C ILE A 359 -10.49 -12.26 10.07
N ASN A 360 -11.76 -11.84 10.18
CA ASN A 360 -12.36 -10.86 9.30
C ASN A 360 -12.59 -9.55 10.08
N ILE A 361 -12.06 -8.43 9.62
CA ILE A 361 -12.28 -7.13 10.27
C ILE A 361 -13.45 -6.42 9.59
N ASP A 362 -14.43 -6.00 10.38
CA ASP A 362 -15.64 -5.31 9.92
C ASP A 362 -15.82 -4.00 10.68
N PHE A 363 -15.05 -2.99 10.29
CA PHE A 363 -15.11 -1.66 10.88
C PHE A 363 -15.91 -0.74 9.98
N GLU A 364 -17.15 -0.45 10.37
CA GLU A 364 -18.01 0.51 9.67
C GLU A 364 -18.37 1.70 10.56
N ASN A 365 -18.93 2.75 9.96
CA ASN A 365 -19.30 3.97 10.66
C ASN A 365 -18.09 4.62 11.36
N VAL A 366 -17.02 4.87 10.60
CA VAL A 366 -15.75 5.41 11.10
C VAL A 366 -15.53 6.81 10.54
N TYR A 367 -15.22 7.80 11.39
CA TYR A 367 -14.89 9.13 10.88
C TYR A 367 -13.67 9.09 9.95
N THR A 368 -13.68 9.90 8.89
CA THR A 368 -12.56 9.92 7.93
C THR A 368 -11.21 10.23 8.58
N LYS A 369 -11.18 11.06 9.64
CA LYS A 369 -9.96 11.36 10.40
C LYS A 369 -9.33 10.12 11.07
N ASP A 370 -10.12 9.08 11.33
CA ASP A 370 -9.70 7.86 12.01
C ASP A 370 -9.36 6.73 11.04
N GLY A 371 -9.51 6.94 9.73
CA GLY A 371 -9.16 5.95 8.70
C GLY A 371 -7.71 5.47 8.80
N GLY A 372 -6.77 6.38 9.10
CA GLY A 372 -5.37 6.02 9.33
C GLY A 372 -5.17 5.08 10.54
N ASN A 373 -6.06 5.14 11.54
CA ASN A 373 -6.00 4.22 12.69
C ASN A 373 -6.53 2.82 12.30
N VAL A 374 -7.45 2.72 11.35
CA VAL A 374 -7.92 1.43 10.79
C VAL A 374 -6.80 0.76 9.99
N THR A 375 -6.16 1.50 9.08
CA THR A 375 -5.02 0.96 8.32
C THR A 375 -3.87 0.56 9.26
N GLN A 376 -3.58 1.37 10.28
CA GLN A 376 -2.56 1.04 11.27
C GLN A 376 -2.91 -0.20 12.10
N PHE A 377 -4.18 -0.37 12.47
CA PHE A 377 -4.65 -1.59 13.15
C PHE A 377 -4.38 -2.84 12.29
N MET A 378 -4.62 -2.77 10.97
CA MET A 378 -4.35 -3.88 10.06
C MET A 378 -2.86 -4.18 9.94
N ARG A 379 -2.02 -3.15 9.86
CA ARG A 379 -0.54 -3.27 9.85
C ARG A 379 0.02 -3.94 11.09
N GLU A 380 -0.58 -3.67 12.24
CA GLU A 380 -0.23 -4.30 13.51
C GLU A 380 -0.79 -5.74 13.63
N LEU A 381 -2.00 -5.97 13.13
CA LEU A 381 -2.65 -7.28 13.15
C LEU A 381 -1.93 -8.30 12.27
N LYS A 382 -1.52 -7.92 11.05
CA LYS A 382 -0.96 -8.82 10.04
C LYS A 382 0.21 -9.68 10.55
N PRO A 383 1.32 -9.14 11.06
CA PRO A 383 2.44 -9.94 11.55
C PRO A 383 2.05 -10.82 12.75
N MET A 384 1.18 -10.31 13.63
CA MET A 384 0.69 -11.05 14.80
C MET A 384 -0.18 -12.25 14.42
N ALA A 385 -1.01 -12.11 13.38
CA ALA A 385 -1.83 -13.17 12.82
C ALA A 385 -1.01 -14.17 11.99
N GLN A 386 -0.04 -13.68 11.21
CA GLN A 386 0.88 -14.52 10.43
C GLN A 386 1.67 -15.47 11.32
N ALA A 387 2.17 -15.00 12.47
CA ALA A 387 2.85 -15.84 13.47
C ALA A 387 1.97 -16.97 14.04
N LYS A 388 0.64 -16.85 13.89
CA LYS A 388 -0.35 -17.87 14.27
C LYS A 388 -0.89 -18.67 13.09
N ASN A 389 -0.35 -18.45 11.88
CA ASN A 389 -0.82 -19.05 10.63
C ASN A 389 -2.33 -18.81 10.41
N LEU A 390 -2.78 -17.57 10.63
CA LEU A 390 -4.16 -17.13 10.38
C LEU A 390 -4.26 -16.33 9.08
N ILE A 391 -5.40 -16.45 8.40
CA ILE A 391 -5.82 -15.54 7.32
C ILE A 391 -6.30 -14.23 7.94
N VAL A 392 -6.01 -13.09 7.30
CA VAL A 392 -6.53 -11.78 7.67
C VAL A 392 -7.29 -11.17 6.50
N SER A 393 -8.58 -10.93 6.67
CA SER A 393 -9.43 -10.19 5.73
C SER A 393 -10.04 -8.95 6.37
N ILE A 394 -10.45 -7.99 5.54
CA ILE A 394 -11.18 -6.81 5.99
C ILE A 394 -12.33 -6.48 5.03
N ASP A 395 -13.48 -6.16 5.59
CA ASP A 395 -14.65 -5.70 4.85
C ASP A 395 -14.42 -4.25 4.39
N VAL A 396 -14.62 -4.02 3.09
CA VAL A 396 -14.50 -2.70 2.46
C VAL A 396 -15.73 -2.40 1.64
N THR A 397 -16.11 -1.13 1.58
CA THR A 397 -17.27 -0.70 0.79
C THR A 397 -16.86 -0.35 -0.65
N PRO A 398 -17.82 -0.27 -1.58
CA PRO A 398 -17.63 0.43 -2.84
C PRO A 398 -17.23 1.89 -2.65
N LYS A 399 -16.40 2.42 -3.54
CA LYS A 399 -15.92 3.81 -3.46
C LYS A 399 -17.09 4.81 -3.61
N SER A 400 -17.37 5.57 -2.56
CA SER A 400 -18.37 6.63 -2.57
C SER A 400 -17.89 7.90 -1.85
N LYS A 401 -18.70 8.96 -1.90
CA LYS A 401 -18.45 10.23 -1.18
C LYS A 401 -18.93 10.21 0.27
N SER A 402 -19.41 9.06 0.77
CA SER A 402 -19.90 8.95 2.14
C SER A 402 -18.73 8.95 3.12
N GLU A 403 -18.72 9.94 4.01
CA GLU A 403 -17.65 10.17 4.99
C GLU A 403 -17.39 8.94 5.85
N MET A 404 -18.44 8.44 6.51
CA MET A 404 -18.32 7.39 7.53
C MET A 404 -18.49 5.97 6.97
N TRP A 405 -18.75 5.84 5.68
CA TRP A 405 -18.98 4.55 5.03
C TRP A 405 -17.86 4.16 4.05
N SER A 406 -17.24 5.12 3.36
CA SER A 406 -16.23 4.81 2.33
C SER A 406 -14.96 5.65 2.37
N LEU A 407 -15.03 6.94 2.74
CA LEU A 407 -13.88 7.84 2.61
C LEU A 407 -12.74 7.54 3.58
N PHE A 408 -13.02 6.88 4.71
CA PHE A 408 -11.99 6.49 5.68
C PHE A 408 -11.15 5.28 5.23
N LEU A 409 -11.59 4.53 4.22
CA LEU A 409 -10.94 3.29 3.77
C LEU A 409 -9.83 3.58 2.75
N ASP A 410 -8.58 3.49 3.19
CA ASP A 410 -7.40 3.47 2.31
C ASP A 410 -7.22 2.07 1.71
N ARG A 411 -7.98 1.78 0.64
CA ARG A 411 -8.02 0.45 0.03
C ARG A 411 -6.68 0.00 -0.55
N ARG A 412 -5.83 0.92 -0.99
CA ARG A 412 -4.47 0.59 -1.45
C ARG A 412 -3.65 0.02 -0.30
N ALA A 413 -3.53 0.79 0.79
CA ALA A 413 -2.76 0.35 1.95
C ALA A 413 -3.36 -0.90 2.62
N LEU A 414 -4.70 -1.01 2.64
CA LEU A 414 -5.38 -2.22 3.12
C LEU A 414 -5.09 -3.44 2.22
N GLY A 415 -5.08 -3.25 0.89
CA GLY A 415 -4.78 -4.28 -0.10
C GLY A 415 -3.33 -4.77 -0.05
N GLU A 416 -2.38 -3.94 0.37
CA GLU A 416 -0.99 -4.34 0.62
C GLU A 416 -0.87 -5.28 1.84
N VAL A 417 -1.66 -5.02 2.89
CA VAL A 417 -1.53 -5.67 4.20
C VAL A 417 -2.43 -6.90 4.37
N ALA A 418 -3.70 -6.82 3.94
CA ALA A 418 -4.66 -7.90 4.09
C ALA A 418 -4.38 -9.04 3.10
N ASP A 419 -4.76 -10.26 3.49
CA ASP A 419 -4.82 -11.39 2.55
C ASP A 419 -5.98 -11.20 1.56
N PHE A 420 -7.13 -10.72 2.04
CA PHE A 420 -8.31 -10.45 1.22
C PHE A 420 -9.03 -9.15 1.61
N LEU A 421 -9.52 -8.42 0.61
CA LEU A 421 -10.51 -7.36 0.79
C LEU A 421 -11.90 -7.86 0.41
N MET A 422 -12.82 -7.86 1.36
CA MET A 422 -14.20 -8.30 1.14
C MET A 422 -15.03 -7.10 0.68
N VAL A 423 -15.27 -6.99 -0.61
CA VAL A 423 -15.97 -5.83 -1.19
C VAL A 423 -17.47 -5.99 -0.98
N MET A 424 -18.04 -5.24 -0.03
CA MET A 424 -19.47 -5.22 0.26
C MET A 424 -20.26 -4.51 -0.85
N ALA A 425 -20.26 -5.10 -2.05
CA ALA A 425 -20.91 -4.59 -3.25
C ALA A 425 -22.44 -4.83 -3.21
N TYR A 426 -23.06 -4.33 -2.15
CA TYR A 426 -24.50 -4.32 -1.95
C TYR A 426 -24.93 -3.08 -1.14
N ASP A 427 -26.24 -2.92 -0.98
CA ASP A 427 -26.90 -1.73 -0.47
C ASP A 427 -26.68 -0.47 -1.34
N GLU A 428 -26.60 -0.65 -2.67
CA GLU A 428 -26.70 0.44 -3.64
C GLU A 428 -27.94 1.31 -3.36
N HIS A 429 -29.09 0.65 -3.16
CA HIS A 429 -30.30 1.24 -2.61
C HIS A 429 -30.59 0.65 -1.22
N TRP A 430 -30.05 1.30 -0.19
CA TRP A 430 -30.15 0.89 1.22
C TRP A 430 -31.56 1.13 1.83
N ALA A 431 -31.75 0.73 3.09
CA ALA A 431 -33.06 0.75 3.76
C ALA A 431 -33.84 2.07 3.73
N ALA A 432 -33.13 3.19 3.83
CA ALA A 432 -33.69 4.53 3.86
C ALA A 432 -33.43 5.32 2.57
N SER A 433 -33.10 4.63 1.47
CA SER A 433 -32.94 5.27 0.16
C SER A 433 -34.21 6.08 -0.19
N PRO A 434 -34.06 7.30 -0.71
CA PRO A 434 -35.19 8.12 -1.14
C PRO A 434 -35.86 7.60 -2.43
N VAL A 435 -35.23 6.64 -3.12
CA VAL A 435 -35.69 6.04 -4.37
C VAL A 435 -35.63 4.52 -4.29
N ALA A 436 -36.59 3.86 -4.92
CA ALA A 436 -36.59 2.40 -5.06
C ALA A 436 -35.55 1.97 -6.11
N GLY A 437 -34.87 0.86 -5.85
CA GLY A 437 -33.90 0.31 -6.80
C GLY A 437 -33.31 -1.01 -6.33
N SER A 438 -32.37 -1.53 -7.12
CA SER A 438 -31.65 -2.74 -6.79
C SER A 438 -30.81 -2.59 -5.53
N VAL A 439 -30.66 -3.69 -4.77
CA VAL A 439 -29.68 -3.76 -3.68
C VAL A 439 -28.25 -3.82 -4.25
N ALA A 440 -28.05 -4.39 -5.43
CA ALA A 440 -26.74 -4.59 -6.02
C ALA A 440 -26.86 -4.78 -7.55
N SER A 441 -27.20 -3.74 -8.30
CA SER A 441 -27.30 -3.87 -9.77
C SER A 441 -25.97 -4.31 -10.36
N LEU A 442 -25.99 -5.18 -11.38
CA LEU A 442 -24.77 -5.80 -11.92
C LEU A 442 -23.78 -4.75 -12.43
N SER A 443 -24.28 -3.72 -13.12
CA SER A 443 -23.47 -2.63 -13.66
C SER A 443 -22.80 -1.78 -12.57
N TRP A 444 -23.49 -1.56 -11.44
CA TRP A 444 -22.93 -0.88 -10.27
C TRP A 444 -21.88 -1.75 -9.56
N VAL A 445 -22.11 -3.05 -9.45
CA VAL A 445 -21.13 -4.01 -8.89
C VAL A 445 -19.87 -4.04 -9.74
N GLU A 446 -20.00 -4.15 -11.07
CA GLU A 446 -18.88 -4.13 -12.02
C GLU A 446 -18.03 -2.86 -11.87
N GLN A 447 -18.68 -1.69 -11.83
CA GLN A 447 -17.99 -0.42 -11.61
C GLN A 447 -17.31 -0.36 -10.23
N SER A 448 -17.95 -0.90 -9.20
CA SER A 448 -17.41 -0.90 -7.84
C SER A 448 -16.10 -1.69 -7.76
N ILE A 449 -16.05 -2.86 -8.40
CA ILE A 449 -14.84 -3.69 -8.47
C ILE A 449 -13.77 -3.03 -9.36
N SER A 450 -14.14 -2.60 -10.56
CA SER A 450 -13.20 -1.98 -11.51
C SER A 450 -12.49 -0.78 -10.90
N ARG A 451 -13.22 0.08 -10.17
CA ARG A 451 -12.63 1.26 -9.53
C ARG A 451 -11.66 0.92 -8.40
N ILE A 452 -11.86 -0.17 -7.67
CA ILE A 452 -10.91 -0.59 -6.63
C ILE A 452 -9.63 -1.13 -7.29
N ILE A 453 -9.75 -1.93 -8.36
CA ILE A 453 -8.61 -2.43 -9.11
C ILE A 453 -7.82 -1.26 -9.73
N GLU A 454 -8.50 -0.38 -10.47
CA GLU A 454 -7.85 0.66 -11.26
C GLU A 454 -7.41 1.89 -10.45
N GLU A 455 -8.23 2.37 -9.52
CA GLU A 455 -7.92 3.60 -8.78
C GLU A 455 -7.08 3.34 -7.53
N ASP A 456 -7.26 2.18 -6.87
CA ASP A 456 -6.55 1.82 -5.64
C ASP A 456 -5.37 0.85 -5.88
N ASP A 457 -5.21 0.31 -7.10
CA ASP A 457 -4.15 -0.62 -7.49
C ASP A 457 -4.17 -1.92 -6.66
N VAL A 458 -5.37 -2.40 -6.34
CA VAL A 458 -5.53 -3.66 -5.59
C VAL A 458 -5.56 -4.84 -6.57
N PRO A 459 -4.70 -5.87 -6.39
CA PRO A 459 -4.72 -7.06 -7.23
C PRO A 459 -6.08 -7.76 -7.20
N PRO A 460 -6.69 -8.11 -8.34
CA PRO A 460 -8.01 -8.73 -8.39
C PRO A 460 -8.14 -10.00 -7.55
N GLU A 461 -7.09 -10.82 -7.49
CA GLU A 461 -7.04 -12.06 -6.71
C GLU A 461 -7.17 -11.86 -5.19
N LYS A 462 -6.96 -10.63 -4.69
CA LYS A 462 -7.21 -10.26 -3.28
C LYS A 462 -8.64 -9.81 -3.03
N LEU A 463 -9.42 -9.51 -4.05
CA LEU A 463 -10.80 -9.03 -3.90
C LEU A 463 -11.78 -10.19 -3.82
N ILE A 464 -12.64 -10.18 -2.81
CA ILE A 464 -13.77 -11.10 -2.66
C ILE A 464 -15.06 -10.33 -2.89
N LEU A 465 -15.88 -10.78 -3.84
CA LEU A 465 -17.13 -10.10 -4.17
C LEU A 465 -18.22 -10.41 -3.14
N GLY A 466 -18.66 -9.39 -2.41
CA GLY A 466 -19.82 -9.43 -1.54
C GLY A 466 -21.13 -9.48 -2.34
N ILE A 467 -21.99 -10.46 -2.04
CA ILE A 467 -23.26 -10.73 -2.71
C ILE A 467 -24.41 -10.71 -1.69
N PRO A 468 -25.48 -9.95 -1.92
CA PRO A 468 -26.66 -10.00 -1.06
C PRO A 468 -27.51 -11.23 -1.43
N LEU A 469 -27.92 -12.00 -0.41
CA LEU A 469 -28.94 -13.05 -0.54
C LEU A 469 -30.34 -12.55 -0.16
N TYR A 470 -30.50 -11.24 -0.03
CA TYR A 470 -31.76 -10.56 0.26
C TYR A 470 -32.03 -9.51 -0.80
N THR A 471 -33.30 -9.15 -0.93
CA THR A 471 -33.72 -7.95 -1.66
C THR A 471 -34.68 -7.13 -0.82
N ARG A 472 -35.22 -6.05 -1.37
CA ARG A 472 -36.18 -5.18 -0.70
C ARG A 472 -37.51 -5.17 -1.45
N ILE A 473 -38.58 -5.27 -0.70
CA ILE A 473 -39.91 -4.86 -1.17
C ILE A 473 -40.00 -3.37 -0.97
N TRP A 474 -39.95 -2.63 -2.06
CA TRP A 474 -40.18 -1.19 -2.05
C TRP A 474 -41.67 -0.89 -2.05
N THR A 475 -42.09 0.11 -1.29
CA THR A 475 -43.43 0.69 -1.35
C THR A 475 -43.36 2.16 -1.65
N GLU A 476 -43.98 2.53 -2.76
CA GLU A 476 -44.14 3.87 -3.26
C GLU A 476 -45.60 4.28 -3.08
N ALA A 477 -45.83 5.22 -2.17
CA ALA A 477 -47.16 5.75 -1.86
C ALA A 477 -47.23 7.24 -2.21
N GLU A 478 -48.31 7.67 -2.86
CA GLU A 478 -48.56 9.09 -3.13
C GLU A 478 -49.12 9.77 -1.87
N GLU A 479 -48.31 10.64 -1.24
CA GLU A 479 -48.71 11.46 -0.10
C GLU A 479 -48.57 12.96 -0.44
N LYS A 480 -49.69 13.68 -0.52
CA LYS A 480 -49.72 15.15 -0.77
C LYS A 480 -48.98 15.58 -2.05
N GLY A 481 -49.07 14.78 -3.11
CA GLY A 481 -48.43 15.05 -4.40
C GLY A 481 -46.92 14.78 -4.42
N LYS A 482 -46.41 14.02 -3.43
CA LYS A 482 -45.05 13.49 -3.41
C LYS A 482 -45.09 11.98 -3.23
N THR A 483 -44.26 11.27 -3.97
CA THR A 483 -44.04 9.85 -3.77
C THR A 483 -43.17 9.64 -2.53
N LYS A 484 -43.70 8.93 -1.54
CA LYS A 484 -42.99 8.49 -0.35
C LYS A 484 -42.53 7.06 -0.54
N VAL A 485 -41.23 6.84 -0.38
CA VAL A 485 -40.59 5.54 -0.54
C VAL A 485 -40.29 4.94 0.83
N SER A 486 -40.60 3.66 0.98
CA SER A 486 -40.25 2.84 2.14
C SER A 486 -39.86 1.45 1.68
N SER A 487 -39.15 0.69 2.49
CA SER A 487 -38.67 -0.63 2.10
C SER A 487 -38.67 -1.64 3.24
N LYS A 488 -38.76 -2.92 2.89
CA LYS A 488 -38.55 -4.04 3.81
C LYS A 488 -37.64 -5.08 3.17
N ALA A 489 -36.56 -5.47 3.85
CA ALA A 489 -35.70 -6.55 3.41
C ALA A 489 -36.43 -7.91 3.51
N VAL A 490 -36.26 -8.76 2.50
CA VAL A 490 -36.90 -10.08 2.38
C VAL A 490 -35.92 -11.12 1.81
N SER A 491 -36.12 -12.38 2.21
CA SER A 491 -35.36 -13.53 1.71
C SER A 491 -35.79 -13.91 0.29
N MET A 492 -34.95 -14.69 -0.38
CA MET A 492 -35.26 -15.28 -1.69
C MET A 492 -36.58 -16.07 -1.65
N ASN A 493 -36.77 -16.92 -0.63
CA ASN A 493 -38.02 -17.69 -0.45
C ASN A 493 -39.26 -16.80 -0.30
N ALA A 494 -39.16 -15.68 0.45
CA ALA A 494 -40.29 -14.78 0.62
C ALA A 494 -40.67 -14.08 -0.70
N VAL A 495 -39.69 -13.80 -1.57
CA VAL A 495 -39.94 -13.26 -2.91
C VAL A 495 -40.64 -14.30 -3.79
N GLU A 496 -40.18 -15.56 -3.77
CA GLU A 496 -40.82 -16.68 -4.50
C GLU A 496 -42.28 -16.89 -4.08
N GLU A 497 -42.56 -16.83 -2.78
CA GLU A 497 -43.92 -16.89 -2.22
C GLU A 497 -44.78 -15.74 -2.76
N ILE A 498 -44.29 -14.49 -2.71
CA ILE A 498 -45.02 -13.31 -3.22
C ILE A 498 -45.34 -13.45 -4.71
N ILE A 499 -44.37 -13.87 -5.52
CA ILE A 499 -44.54 -14.07 -6.96
C ILE A 499 -45.61 -15.13 -7.23
N THR A 500 -45.58 -16.23 -6.49
CA THR A 500 -46.51 -17.35 -6.64
C THR A 500 -47.93 -16.97 -6.22
N GLU A 501 -48.09 -16.41 -5.02
CA GLU A 501 -49.39 -16.03 -4.46
C GLU A 501 -50.10 -14.99 -5.32
N LYS A 502 -49.36 -13.98 -5.79
CA LYS A 502 -49.91 -12.88 -6.59
C LYS A 502 -49.90 -13.17 -8.09
N LYS A 503 -49.36 -14.33 -8.52
CA LYS A 503 -49.23 -14.75 -9.93
C LYS A 503 -48.50 -13.70 -10.77
N LEU A 504 -47.45 -13.11 -10.20
CA LEU A 504 -46.64 -12.11 -10.88
C LEU A 504 -45.81 -12.78 -11.97
N LYS A 505 -45.49 -12.04 -13.02
CA LYS A 505 -44.61 -12.50 -14.11
C LYS A 505 -43.35 -11.65 -14.07
N PRO A 506 -42.22 -12.19 -13.57
CA PRO A 506 -40.95 -11.49 -13.63
C PRO A 506 -40.58 -11.12 -15.06
N THR A 507 -40.01 -9.93 -15.22
CA THR A 507 -39.42 -9.44 -16.46
C THR A 507 -37.95 -9.11 -16.20
N PHE A 508 -37.06 -9.47 -17.12
CA PHE A 508 -35.65 -9.15 -16.97
C PHE A 508 -35.40 -7.66 -17.18
N ASP A 509 -34.76 -7.03 -16.20
CA ASP A 509 -34.27 -5.66 -16.23
C ASP A 509 -32.77 -5.71 -16.59
N GLU A 510 -32.48 -5.41 -17.86
CA GLU A 510 -31.11 -5.46 -18.44
C GLU A 510 -30.14 -4.50 -17.75
N GLU A 511 -30.62 -3.34 -17.29
CA GLU A 511 -29.76 -2.34 -16.63
C GLU A 511 -29.34 -2.82 -15.24
N ALA A 512 -30.28 -3.43 -14.51
CA ALA A 512 -30.02 -4.03 -13.21
C ALA A 512 -29.29 -5.37 -13.31
N GLY A 513 -29.44 -6.10 -14.43
CA GLY A 513 -28.99 -7.49 -14.57
C GLY A 513 -29.81 -8.45 -13.71
N GLN A 514 -31.10 -8.16 -13.51
CA GLN A 514 -31.96 -8.89 -12.56
C GLN A 514 -33.36 -9.11 -13.11
N ASN A 515 -34.02 -10.16 -12.64
CA ASN A 515 -35.47 -10.27 -12.80
C ASN A 515 -36.17 -9.23 -11.91
N TYR A 516 -37.26 -8.68 -12.39
CA TYR A 516 -37.99 -7.60 -11.75
C TYR A 516 -39.50 -7.87 -11.73
N VAL A 517 -40.15 -7.48 -10.65
CA VAL A 517 -41.62 -7.45 -10.55
C VAL A 517 -42.11 -6.16 -9.91
N GLU A 518 -43.25 -5.68 -10.40
CA GLU A 518 -44.04 -4.66 -9.73
C GLU A 518 -45.53 -5.02 -9.65
N TYR A 519 -46.20 -4.56 -8.60
CA TYR A 519 -47.62 -4.78 -8.38
C TYR A 519 -48.23 -3.71 -7.49
N LYS A 520 -49.56 -3.56 -7.52
CA LYS A 520 -50.27 -2.65 -6.61
C LYS A 520 -50.83 -3.40 -5.42
N GLU A 521 -50.68 -2.82 -4.23
CA GLU A 521 -51.22 -3.34 -2.98
C GLU A 521 -51.59 -2.17 -2.08
N ASP A 522 -52.82 -2.17 -1.55
CA ASP A 522 -53.36 -1.11 -0.69
C ASP A 522 -53.20 0.31 -1.26
N GLY A 523 -53.36 0.44 -2.58
CA GLY A 523 -53.22 1.70 -3.31
C GLY A 523 -51.77 2.18 -3.53
N SER A 524 -50.77 1.45 -3.01
CA SER A 524 -49.34 1.74 -3.20
C SER A 524 -48.75 0.87 -4.31
N LEU A 525 -47.73 1.38 -5.00
CA LEU A 525 -46.92 0.59 -5.93
C LEU A 525 -45.84 -0.15 -5.16
N ARG A 526 -45.71 -1.45 -5.41
CA ARG A 526 -44.69 -2.32 -4.85
C ARG A 526 -43.71 -2.72 -5.94
N ARG A 527 -42.40 -2.68 -5.65
CA ARG A 527 -41.34 -3.05 -6.60
C ARG A 527 -40.32 -3.96 -5.94
N ILE A 528 -39.85 -4.96 -6.68
CA ILE A 528 -38.84 -5.93 -6.23
C ILE A 528 -37.89 -6.21 -7.39
N TRP A 529 -36.59 -5.94 -7.17
CA TRP A 529 -35.50 -6.46 -8.00
C TRP A 529 -35.04 -7.77 -7.38
N ILE A 530 -35.17 -8.87 -8.10
CA ILE A 530 -35.11 -10.22 -7.54
C ILE A 530 -33.66 -10.68 -7.46
N GLU A 531 -33.30 -11.29 -6.34
CA GLU A 531 -32.11 -12.14 -6.24
C GLU A 531 -32.53 -13.59 -6.49
N ASP A 532 -32.09 -14.16 -7.61
CA ASP A 532 -32.39 -15.52 -8.06
C ASP A 532 -31.19 -16.14 -8.79
N GLU A 533 -31.36 -17.34 -9.37
CA GLU A 533 -30.31 -18.03 -10.11
C GLU A 533 -29.71 -17.17 -11.23
N VAL A 534 -30.50 -16.30 -11.88
CA VAL A 534 -30.02 -15.45 -12.98
C VAL A 534 -29.08 -14.39 -12.44
N SER A 535 -29.50 -13.65 -11.41
CA SER A 535 -28.68 -12.58 -10.83
C SER A 535 -27.44 -13.11 -10.11
N LEU A 536 -27.54 -14.27 -9.45
CA LEU A 536 -26.41 -14.90 -8.75
C LEU A 536 -25.39 -15.44 -9.75
N LYS A 537 -25.84 -16.09 -10.83
CA LYS A 537 -24.94 -16.57 -11.90
C LYS A 537 -24.20 -15.43 -12.58
N ALA A 538 -24.87 -14.32 -12.86
CA ALA A 538 -24.23 -13.15 -13.43
C ALA A 538 -23.08 -12.61 -12.55
N ARG A 539 -23.23 -12.66 -11.22
CA ARG A 539 -22.17 -12.26 -10.28
C ARG A 539 -21.02 -13.27 -10.19
N VAL A 540 -21.30 -14.57 -10.30
CA VAL A 540 -20.26 -15.58 -10.41
C VAL A 540 -19.42 -15.34 -11.67
N GLU A 541 -20.07 -15.13 -12.82
CA GLU A 541 -19.38 -14.86 -14.08
C GLU A 541 -18.59 -13.55 -14.06
N LEU A 542 -19.13 -12.51 -13.41
CA LEU A 542 -18.42 -11.27 -13.17
C LEU A 542 -17.16 -11.48 -12.32
N ALA A 543 -17.27 -12.23 -11.22
CA ALA A 543 -16.11 -12.53 -10.38
C ALA A 543 -15.03 -13.30 -11.15
N LYS A 544 -15.42 -14.25 -11.99
CA LYS A 544 -14.49 -14.99 -12.87
C LYS A 544 -13.85 -14.09 -13.93
N SER A 545 -14.62 -13.18 -14.54
CA SER A 545 -14.11 -12.33 -15.62
C SER A 545 -13.02 -11.36 -15.15
N PHE A 546 -13.11 -10.88 -13.90
CA PHE A 546 -12.06 -10.08 -13.27
C PHE A 546 -10.93 -10.92 -12.66
N GLY A 547 -11.07 -12.25 -12.55
CA GLY A 547 -10.11 -13.09 -11.84
C GLY A 547 -10.10 -12.84 -10.33
N LEU A 548 -11.27 -12.57 -9.74
CA LEU A 548 -11.41 -12.28 -8.31
C LEU A 548 -11.02 -13.49 -7.45
N GLY A 549 -10.59 -13.20 -6.22
CA GLY A 549 -10.23 -14.23 -5.23
C GLY A 549 -11.41 -15.07 -4.73
N GLY A 550 -12.66 -14.67 -5.02
CA GLY A 550 -13.85 -15.44 -4.65
C GLY A 550 -15.11 -14.61 -4.42
N LEU A 551 -16.06 -15.22 -3.70
CA LEU A 551 -17.37 -14.68 -3.36
C LEU A 551 -17.62 -14.73 -1.85
N ALA A 552 -18.39 -13.77 -1.33
CA ALA A 552 -18.87 -13.77 0.05
C ALA A 552 -20.34 -13.35 0.12
N SER A 553 -21.19 -14.11 0.80
CA SER A 553 -22.64 -13.88 0.80
C SER A 553 -23.18 -13.36 2.13
N TRP A 554 -23.93 -12.25 2.07
CA TRP A 554 -24.68 -11.70 3.20
C TRP A 554 -26.20 -11.93 3.03
N THR A 555 -26.87 -12.72 3.87
CA THR A 555 -26.32 -13.73 4.80
C THR A 555 -27.08 -15.03 4.60
N ARG A 556 -26.54 -16.14 5.10
CA ARG A 556 -27.04 -17.50 4.87
C ARG A 556 -28.55 -17.66 5.09
N SER A 557 -29.11 -16.98 6.10
CA SER A 557 -30.54 -17.09 6.43
C SER A 557 -31.49 -16.44 5.43
N PHE A 558 -31.00 -15.58 4.52
CA PHE A 558 -31.83 -15.00 3.45
C PHE A 558 -31.79 -15.81 2.15
N GLY A 559 -30.76 -16.64 1.97
CA GLY A 559 -30.62 -17.53 0.83
C GLY A 559 -31.49 -18.78 0.90
N ASN A 560 -31.54 -19.51 -0.21
CA ASN A 560 -32.21 -20.79 -0.37
C ASN A 560 -31.25 -21.82 -1.04
N PRO A 561 -31.65 -23.09 -1.21
CA PRO A 561 -30.76 -24.10 -1.79
C PRO A 561 -30.21 -23.77 -3.19
N SER A 562 -31.01 -23.13 -4.06
CA SER A 562 -30.55 -22.78 -5.42
C SER A 562 -29.46 -21.70 -5.41
N ALA A 563 -29.46 -20.81 -4.42
CA ALA A 563 -28.37 -19.85 -4.23
C ALA A 563 -27.01 -20.55 -4.07
N TRP A 564 -26.94 -21.55 -3.19
CA TRP A 564 -25.68 -22.25 -2.90
C TRP A 564 -25.22 -23.10 -4.08
N GLU A 565 -26.13 -23.76 -4.78
CA GLU A 565 -25.79 -24.49 -6.01
C GLU A 565 -25.22 -23.56 -7.08
N THR A 566 -25.80 -22.36 -7.22
CA THR A 566 -25.33 -21.35 -8.19
C THR A 566 -23.97 -20.80 -7.78
N LEU A 567 -23.79 -20.41 -6.51
CA LEU A 567 -22.53 -19.84 -6.01
C LEU A 567 -21.37 -20.85 -6.03
N ASN A 568 -21.66 -22.16 -5.95
CA ASN A 568 -20.67 -23.22 -6.12
C ASN A 568 -20.02 -23.21 -7.52
N GLU A 569 -20.64 -22.60 -8.54
CA GLU A 569 -20.05 -22.45 -9.87
C GLU A 569 -18.73 -21.66 -9.84
N ILE A 570 -18.41 -20.88 -8.80
CA ILE A 570 -17.11 -20.19 -8.67
C ILE A 570 -15.90 -21.14 -8.70
N HIS A 571 -16.10 -22.42 -8.32
CA HIS A 571 -15.05 -23.44 -8.31
C HIS A 571 -14.86 -24.17 -9.65
N GLN A 572 -15.68 -23.85 -10.66
CA GLN A 572 -15.68 -24.46 -11.99
C GLN A 572 -14.95 -23.55 -12.99
#